data_AF-A0A2V8RXW9-F1
#
_entry.id   AF-A0A2V8RXW9-F1
#
_cell.length_a   1.000
_cell.length_b   1.000
_cell.length_c   1.000
_cell.angle_alpha   90.00
_cell.angle_beta   90.00
_cell.angle_gamma   90.00
#
_symmetry.space_group_name_H-M   'P 1'
#
loop_
_entity.id
_entity.type
_entity.pdbx_description
1 polymer ?
#
loop_
_entity_poly.entity_id
_entity_poly.type
_entity_poly.pdbx_seq_one_letter_code
_entity_poly.pdbx_strand_id
1 'polypeptide(L)'
;MTPQEHNKTLGICHLAYGGLHTLLTFAILLFFFFFFAAITQTAPRDGGPPPGLLLPIGAGFLLFIFLLTCLFTLPAFIAGYALLKHKPWARMASLIAAVFEAMNVPIGTAVCVYSFWFMLSDPGKQLYEQKNFGAENSG
;
A
#
# COMPACT_ATOMS: atom_id res chain seq x y z
N MET A 1 5.56 -2.41 26.33
CA MET A 1 6.12 -1.70 25.17
C MET A 1 5.89 -0.21 25.36
N THR A 2 6.87 0.63 25.04
CA THR A 2 6.72 2.09 25.10
C THR A 2 5.91 2.61 23.91
N PRO A 3 5.32 3.82 23.96
CA PRO A 3 4.59 4.38 22.81
C PRO A 3 5.45 4.53 21.55
N GLN A 4 6.76 4.75 21.71
CA GLN A 4 7.68 4.81 20.58
C GLN A 4 7.91 3.44 19.93
N GLU A 5 7.96 2.36 20.72
CA GLU A 5 8.07 1.00 20.21
C GLU A 5 6.83 0.61 19.40
N HIS A 6 5.63 0.89 19.91
CA HIS A 6 4.39 0.64 19.16
C HIS A 6 4.33 1.42 17.84
N ASN A 7 4.74 2.69 17.85
CA ASN A 7 4.82 3.50 16.64
C ASN A 7 5.80 2.92 15.60
N LYS A 8 6.97 2.45 16.05
CA LYS A 8 7.96 1.80 15.19
C LYS A 8 7.41 0.49 14.61
N THR A 9 6.76 -0.33 15.44
CA THR A 9 6.14 -1.58 14.98
C THR A 9 5.08 -1.31 13.91
N LEU A 10 4.21 -0.31 14.10
CA LEU A 10 3.22 0.09 13.09
C LEU A 10 3.85 0.56 11.79
N GLY A 11 4.90 1.39 11.89
CA GLY A 11 5.64 1.82 10.70
C GLY A 11 6.18 0.64 9.90
N ILE A 12 6.71 -0.37 10.58
CA ILE A 12 7.19 -1.61 9.95
C ILE A 12 6.01 -2.41 9.38
N CYS A 13 4.87 -2.51 10.07
CA CYS A 13 3.69 -3.22 9.56
C CYS A 13 3.18 -2.62 8.25
N HIS A 14 3.03 -1.29 8.17
CA HIS A 14 2.61 -0.60 6.94
C HIS A 14 3.61 -0.81 5.80
N LEU A 15 4.92 -0.73 6.07
CA LEU A 15 5.96 -0.99 5.08
C LEU A 15 5.99 -2.45 4.62
N ALA A 16 5.83 -3.40 5.55
CA ALA A 16 5.82 -4.82 5.25
C ALA A 16 4.60 -5.19 4.40
N TYR A 17 3.42 -4.67 4.74
CA TYR A 17 2.21 -4.83 3.93
C TYR A 17 2.39 -4.23 2.53
N GLY A 18 2.84 -2.97 2.44
CA GLY A 18 3.05 -2.30 1.15
C GLY A 18 4.09 -3.01 0.28
N GLY A 19 5.20 -3.47 0.88
CA GLY A 19 6.23 -4.25 0.21
C GLY A 19 5.73 -5.60 -0.29
N LEU A 20 5.01 -6.35 0.55
CA LEU A 20 4.43 -7.65 0.17
C LEU A 20 3.40 -7.49 -0.96
N HIS A 21 2.51 -6.49 -0.86
CA HIS A 21 1.52 -6.20 -1.88
C HIS A 21 2.15 -5.81 -3.22
N THR A 22 3.19 -4.97 -3.18
CA THR A 22 3.96 -4.60 -4.38
C THR A 22 4.61 -5.82 -5.01
N LEU A 23 5.27 -6.67 -4.20
CA LEU A 23 5.96 -7.85 -4.67
C LEU A 23 4.99 -8.84 -5.33
N LEU A 24 3.85 -9.09 -4.70
CA LEU A 24 2.81 -9.98 -5.22
C LEU A 24 2.25 -9.43 -6.54
N THR A 25 1.93 -8.14 -6.60
CA THR A 25 1.46 -7.51 -7.85
C THR A 25 2.53 -7.61 -8.94
N PHE A 26 3.79 -7.36 -8.62
CA PHE A 26 4.88 -7.43 -9.59
C PHE A 26 5.01 -8.84 -10.19
N ALA A 27 4.90 -9.89 -9.37
CA ALA A 27 4.86 -11.27 -9.85
C ALA A 27 3.67 -11.54 -10.77
N ILE A 28 2.48 -11.03 -10.43
CA ILE A 28 1.27 -11.13 -11.25
C ILE A 28 1.45 -10.40 -12.59
N LEU A 29 2.01 -9.18 -12.59
CA LEU A 29 2.28 -8.40 -13.79
C LEU A 29 3.25 -9.14 -14.72
N LEU A 30 4.33 -9.71 -14.18
CA LEU A 30 5.26 -10.53 -14.96
C LEU A 30 4.55 -11.75 -15.56
N PHE A 31 3.77 -12.48 -14.77
CA PHE A 31 3.00 -13.62 -15.27
C PHE A 31 2.09 -13.22 -16.43
N PHE A 32 1.29 -12.16 -16.27
CA PHE A 32 0.38 -11.70 -17.33
C PHE A 32 1.11 -11.16 -18.54
N PHE A 33 2.23 -10.47 -18.36
CA PHE A 33 3.07 -10.01 -19.46
C PHE A 33 3.54 -11.20 -20.32
N PHE A 34 4.10 -12.24 -19.70
CA PHE A 34 4.51 -13.45 -20.42
C PHE A 34 3.32 -14.22 -21.01
N PHE A 35 2.19 -14.26 -20.31
CA PHE A 35 0.96 -14.88 -20.79
C PHE A 35 0.43 -14.22 -22.07
N PHE A 36 0.29 -12.90 -22.09
CA PHE A 36 -0.14 -12.16 -23.28
C PHE A 36 0.88 -12.30 -24.41
N ALA A 37 2.18 -12.23 -24.12
CA ALA A 37 3.22 -12.45 -25.12
C ALA A 37 3.17 -13.85 -25.73
N ALA A 38 2.91 -14.89 -24.93
CA ALA A 38 2.78 -16.26 -25.40
C ALA A 38 1.55 -16.44 -26.30
N ILE A 39 0.38 -15.91 -25.90
CA ILE A 39 -0.86 -16.01 -26.68
C ILE A 39 -0.70 -15.33 -28.05
N THR A 40 -0.06 -14.17 -28.12
CA THR A 40 0.14 -13.47 -29.41
C THR A 40 1.03 -14.24 -30.39
N GLN A 41 1.87 -15.16 -29.89
CA GLN A 41 2.75 -16.00 -30.71
C GLN A 41 2.11 -17.32 -31.12
N THR A 42 1.21 -17.88 -30.29
CA THR A 42 0.61 -19.20 -30.50
C THR A 42 -0.82 -19.15 -31.05
N ALA A 43 -1.44 -17.97 -31.10
CA ALA A 43 -2.79 -17.80 -31.64
C ALA A 43 -2.88 -18.25 -33.11
N PRO A 44 -3.84 -19.12 -33.47
CA PRO A 44 -4.10 -19.49 -34.86
C PRO A 44 -4.37 -18.23 -35.70
N ARG A 45 -3.64 -18.08 -36.82
CA ARG A 45 -3.82 -16.95 -37.74
C ARG A 45 -5.19 -16.97 -38.42
N ASP A 46 -5.80 -18.15 -38.52
CA ASP A 46 -7.09 -18.37 -39.11
C ASP A 46 -8.08 -18.76 -37.99
N GLY A 47 -8.87 -17.79 -37.51
CA GLY A 47 -9.93 -18.00 -36.51
C GLY A 47 -9.63 -17.55 -35.08
N GLY A 48 -8.40 -17.12 -34.76
CA GLY A 48 -8.05 -16.50 -33.48
C GLY A 48 -8.34 -14.98 -33.44
N PRO A 49 -8.46 -14.37 -32.24
CA PRO A 49 -8.53 -12.91 -32.12
C PRO A 49 -7.28 -12.27 -32.76
N PRO A 50 -7.45 -11.22 -33.58
CA PRO A 50 -6.32 -10.62 -34.27
C PRO A 50 -5.31 -10.02 -33.26
N PRO A 51 -3.99 -10.11 -33.51
CA PRO A 51 -2.98 -9.52 -32.64
C PRO A 51 -3.20 -8.02 -32.37
N GLY A 52 -3.76 -7.30 -33.34
CA GLY A 52 -4.12 -5.88 -33.22
C GLY A 52 -5.18 -5.58 -32.15
N LEU A 53 -5.95 -6.58 -31.71
CA LEU A 53 -6.90 -6.47 -30.60
C LEU A 53 -6.31 -6.95 -29.28
N LEU A 54 -5.53 -8.03 -29.28
CA LEU A 54 -4.97 -8.63 -28.06
C LEU A 54 -3.91 -7.76 -27.38
N LEU A 55 -3.03 -7.12 -28.15
CA LEU A 55 -1.95 -6.27 -27.63
C LEU A 55 -2.46 -5.06 -26.81
N PRO A 56 -3.39 -4.22 -27.31
CA PRO A 56 -3.89 -3.10 -26.53
C PRO A 56 -4.72 -3.53 -25.31
N ILE A 57 -5.43 -4.66 -25.38
CA ILE A 57 -6.16 -5.22 -24.23
C ILE A 57 -5.18 -5.66 -23.14
N GLY A 58 -4.14 -6.42 -23.51
CA GLY A 58 -3.12 -6.85 -22.56
C GLY A 58 -2.37 -5.67 -21.94
N ALA A 59 -1.97 -4.69 -22.76
CA ALA A 59 -1.32 -3.47 -22.27
C ALA A 59 -2.24 -2.65 -21.36
N GLY A 60 -3.51 -2.49 -21.72
CA GLY A 60 -4.51 -1.78 -20.91
C GLY A 60 -4.77 -2.49 -19.56
N PHE A 61 -4.86 -3.81 -19.58
CA PHE A 61 -4.99 -4.61 -18.35
C PHE A 61 -3.77 -4.45 -17.43
N LEU A 62 -2.56 -4.57 -17.97
CA LEU A 62 -1.32 -4.39 -17.20
C LEU A 62 -1.22 -2.97 -16.61
N LEU A 63 -1.54 -1.95 -17.40
CA LEU A 63 -1.55 -0.55 -16.95
C LEU A 63 -2.60 -0.34 -15.86
N PHE A 64 -3.79 -0.89 -16.01
CA PHE A 64 -4.87 -0.80 -15.02
C PHE A 64 -4.46 -1.39 -13.67
N ILE A 65 -3.89 -2.61 -13.69
CA ILE A 65 -3.38 -3.25 -12.46
C ILE A 65 -2.25 -2.42 -11.83
N PHE A 66 -1.30 -1.93 -12.64
CA PHE A 66 -0.22 -1.08 -12.15
C PHE A 66 -0.73 0.19 -11.45
N LEU A 67 -1.71 0.88 -12.05
CA LEU A 67 -2.30 2.08 -11.47
C LEU A 67 -3.05 1.80 -10.16
N LEU A 68 -3.80 0.68 -10.10
CA LEU A 68 -4.45 0.25 -8.86
C LEU A 68 -3.41 -0.02 -7.77
N THR A 69 -2.33 -0.72 -8.07
CA THR A 69 -1.28 -0.99 -7.08
C THR A 69 -0.63 0.29 -6.59
N CYS A 70 -0.33 1.25 -7.46
CA CYS A 70 0.16 2.57 -7.01
C CYS A 70 -0.82 3.23 -6.04
N LEU A 71 -2.12 3.20 -6.33
CA LEU A 71 -3.14 3.81 -5.49
C LEU A 71 -3.18 3.19 -4.07
N PHE A 72 -3.08 1.86 -3.96
CA PHE A 72 -3.12 1.17 -2.66
C PHE A 72 -1.80 1.23 -1.90
N THR A 73 -0.67 1.29 -2.60
CA THR A 73 0.63 1.15 -1.94
C THR A 73 1.25 2.49 -1.53
N LEU A 74 0.96 3.57 -2.26
CA LEU A 74 1.48 4.90 -1.93
C LEU A 74 1.08 5.35 -0.50
N PRO A 75 -0.19 5.23 -0.08
CA PRO A 75 -0.59 5.60 1.29
C PRO A 75 0.15 4.77 2.35
N ALA A 76 0.32 3.46 2.12
CA ALA A 76 1.01 2.57 3.06
C ALA A 76 2.49 2.95 3.24
N PHE A 77 3.21 3.23 2.14
CA PHE A 77 4.60 3.69 2.22
C PHE A 77 4.73 5.06 2.90
N ILE A 78 3.82 5.99 2.59
CA ILE A 78 3.79 7.33 3.19
C ILE A 78 3.54 7.23 4.70
N ALA A 79 2.57 6.41 5.11
CA ALA A 79 2.27 6.15 6.52
C ALA A 79 3.47 5.52 7.24
N GLY A 80 4.05 4.48 6.67
CA GLY A 80 5.23 3.80 7.22
C GLY A 80 6.40 4.76 7.42
N TYR A 81 6.71 5.59 6.42
CA TYR A 81 7.75 6.62 6.51
C TYR A 81 7.44 7.67 7.57
N ALA A 82 6.21 8.19 7.61
CA ALA A 82 5.80 9.23 8.55
C ALA A 82 5.88 8.74 10.02
N LEU A 83 5.45 7.49 10.27
CA LEU A 83 5.55 6.84 11.57
C LEU A 83 7.01 6.68 11.99
N LEU A 84 7.88 6.14 11.13
CA LEU A 84 9.31 5.96 11.43
C LEU A 84 10.06 7.27 11.66
N LYS A 85 9.66 8.36 11.00
CA LYS A 85 10.23 9.70 11.22
C LYS A 85 9.53 10.50 12.33
N HIS A 86 8.59 9.89 13.05
CA HIS A 86 7.81 10.54 14.11
C HIS A 86 7.23 11.91 13.69
N LYS A 87 6.73 12.01 12.45
CA LYS A 87 6.15 13.26 11.94
C LYS A 87 4.81 13.56 12.63
N PRO A 88 4.45 14.83 12.88
CA PRO A 88 3.19 15.18 13.55
C PRO A 88 1.95 14.71 12.77
N TRP A 89 2.04 14.64 11.44
CA TRP A 89 0.99 14.17 10.55
C TRP A 89 0.95 12.63 10.36
N ALA A 90 1.86 11.89 11.00
CA ALA A 90 1.92 10.42 10.88
C ALA A 90 0.64 9.74 11.34
N ARG A 91 -0.06 10.34 12.32
CA ARG A 91 -1.34 9.85 12.81
C ARG A 91 -2.41 9.84 11.72
N MET A 92 -2.59 10.94 10.99
CA MET A 92 -3.58 10.94 9.90
C MET A 92 -3.15 10.05 8.73
N ALA A 93 -1.87 10.06 8.35
CA ALA A 93 -1.40 9.21 7.26
C ALA A 93 -1.61 7.72 7.54
N SER A 94 -1.34 7.26 8.76
CA SER A 94 -1.55 5.86 9.16
C SER A 94 -3.01 5.45 9.20
N LEU A 95 -3.92 6.33 9.64
CA LEU A 95 -5.36 6.05 9.60
C LEU A 95 -5.89 5.95 8.17
N ILE A 96 -5.46 6.85 7.29
CA ILE A 96 -5.84 6.81 5.86
C ILE A 96 -5.30 5.52 5.24
N ALA A 97 -4.03 5.20 5.44
CA ALA A 97 -3.42 3.96 4.95
C ALA A 97 -4.14 2.73 5.47
N ALA A 98 -4.45 2.67 6.77
CA ALA A 98 -5.16 1.56 7.39
C ALA A 98 -6.52 1.27 6.72
N VAL A 99 -7.26 2.28 6.27
CA VAL A 99 -8.53 2.09 5.55
C VAL A 99 -8.30 1.42 4.18
N PHE A 100 -7.26 1.84 3.45
CA PHE A 100 -6.89 1.19 2.19
C PHE A 100 -6.42 -0.25 2.40
N GLU A 101 -5.67 -0.50 3.47
CA GLU A 101 -5.18 -1.83 3.83
C GLU A 101 -6.31 -2.77 4.25
N ALA A 102 -7.36 -2.26 4.90
CA ALA A 102 -8.51 -3.04 5.33
C ALA A 102 -9.21 -3.79 4.18
N MET A 103 -9.09 -3.28 2.95
CA MET A 103 -9.65 -3.90 1.74
C MET A 103 -8.98 -5.24 1.38
N ASN A 104 -7.83 -5.55 1.99
CA ASN A 104 -7.07 -6.77 1.71
C ASN A 104 -7.07 -7.71 2.92
N VAL A 105 -8.05 -8.62 2.95
CA VAL A 105 -8.25 -9.60 4.02
C VAL A 105 -7.36 -10.83 3.77
N PRO A 106 -6.66 -11.41 4.76
CA PRO A 106 -6.71 -11.11 6.20
C PRO A 106 -5.61 -10.17 6.72
N ILE A 107 -4.50 -10.03 5.99
CA ILE A 107 -3.29 -9.34 6.49
C ILE A 107 -3.53 -7.84 6.65
N GLY A 108 -4.11 -7.19 5.65
CA GLY A 108 -4.36 -5.75 5.68
C GLY A 108 -5.41 -5.35 6.70
N THR A 109 -6.40 -6.21 6.96
CA THR A 109 -7.35 -6.02 8.05
C THR A 109 -6.68 -6.09 9.43
N ALA A 110 -5.73 -7.02 9.64
CA ALA A 110 -5.00 -7.11 10.90
C ALA A 110 -4.15 -5.85 11.16
N VAL A 111 -3.46 -5.34 10.13
CA VAL A 111 -2.71 -4.08 10.22
C VAL A 111 -3.66 -2.92 10.52
N CYS A 112 -4.79 -2.84 9.82
CA CYS A 112 -5.80 -1.82 10.03
C CYS A 112 -6.31 -1.75 11.48
N VAL A 113 -6.72 -2.90 12.04
CA VAL A 113 -7.21 -2.98 13.43
C VAL A 113 -6.13 -2.54 14.42
N TYR A 114 -4.88 -2.96 14.21
CA TYR A 114 -3.76 -2.58 15.07
C TYR A 114 -3.45 -1.07 14.98
N SER A 115 -3.50 -0.49 13.78
CA SER A 115 -3.32 0.94 13.55
C SER A 115 -4.39 1.77 14.24
N PHE A 116 -5.67 1.39 14.12
CA PHE A 116 -6.76 2.06 14.83
C PHE A 116 -6.62 1.93 16.34
N TRP A 117 -6.37 0.73 16.85
CA TRP A 117 -6.23 0.49 18.29
C TRP A 117 -5.15 1.39 18.90
N PHE A 118 -3.96 1.46 18.29
CA PHE A 118 -2.88 2.29 18.81
C PHE A 118 -3.11 3.79 18.60
N MET A 119 -3.53 4.23 17.42
CA MET A 119 -3.71 5.66 17.11
C MET A 119 -4.90 6.30 17.83
N LEU A 120 -5.86 5.49 18.29
CA LEU A 120 -6.98 5.94 19.12
C LEU A 120 -6.71 5.83 20.63
N SER A 121 -5.68 5.07 21.02
CA SER A 121 -5.26 4.96 22.42
C SER A 121 -4.67 6.28 22.97
N ASP A 122 -4.83 6.51 24.27
CA ASP A 122 -4.31 7.70 24.95
C ASP A 122 -2.78 7.87 24.80
N PRO A 123 -1.96 6.80 24.86
CA PRO A 123 -0.52 6.91 24.61
C PRO A 123 -0.20 7.39 23.18
N GLY A 124 -0.99 6.99 22.18
CA GLY A 124 -0.85 7.45 20.80
C GLY A 124 -1.24 8.92 20.65
N LYS A 125 -2.33 9.36 21.30
CA LYS A 125 -2.75 10.77 21.33
C LYS A 125 -1.69 11.67 21.96
N GLN A 126 -1.23 11.32 23.16
CA GLN A 126 -0.22 12.10 23.88
C GLN A 126 1.09 12.22 23.11
N LEU A 127 1.54 11.16 22.43
CA LEU A 127 2.79 11.17 21.65
C LEU A 127 2.79 12.22 20.52
N TYR A 128 1.64 12.47 19.90
CA TYR A 128 1.51 13.42 18.79
C TYR A 128 0.95 14.79 19.20
N GLU A 129 0.09 14.86 20.22
CA GLU A 129 -0.40 16.13 20.78
C GLU A 129 0.72 16.91 21.47
N GLN A 130 1.55 16.25 22.29
CA GLN A 130 2.64 16.90 23.02
C GLN A 130 3.70 17.51 22.08
N LYS A 131 3.86 16.94 20.88
CA LYS A 131 4.79 17.43 19.86
C LYS A 131 4.25 18.63 19.07
N ASN A 132 2.93 18.73 18.89
CA ASN A 132 2.30 19.87 18.24
C ASN A 132 2.36 21.13 19.12
N PHE A 133 2.13 21.00 20.44
CA PHE A 133 2.24 22.11 21.39
C PHE A 133 3.67 22.66 21.58
N GLY A 134 4.70 21.85 21.37
CA GLY A 134 6.10 22.30 21.42
C GLY A 134 6.54 23.12 20.19
N ALA A 135 5.98 22.81 19.02
CA ALA A 135 6.31 23.50 17.77
C ALA A 135 5.60 24.85 17.61
N GLU A 136 4.41 25.02 18.20
CA GLU A 136 3.65 26.28 18.17
C GLU A 136 4.23 27.34 19.12
N ASN A 137 4.88 26.94 20.21
CA ASN A 137 5.50 27.84 21.20
C ASN A 137 6.99 28.18 20.91
N SER A 138 7.53 27.76 19.76
CA SER A 138 8.93 28.00 19.38
C SER A 138 9.10 28.77 18.06
N GLY A 139 8.01 29.34 17.53
CA GLY A 139 7.98 30.22 16.36
C GLY A 139 7.93 31.70 16.72
#